data_AF-X1LGK0-F1
#
_entry.id   AF-X1LGK0-F1
#
_cell.length_a   1.000
_cell.length_b   1.000
_cell.length_c   1.000
_cell.angle_alpha   90.00
_cell.angle_beta   90.00
_cell.angle_gamma   90.00
#
_symmetry.space_group_name_H-M   'P 1'
#
loop_
_entity.id
_entity.type
_entity.pdbx_description
1 polymer ?
#
loop_
_entity_poly.entity_id
_entity_poly.type
_entity_poly.pdbx_seq_one_letter_code
_entity_poly.pdbx_strand_id
1 'polypeptide(L)'
;MHTPRTSLSLKSLYSPIISGAKGLKRNEKLAHELVDMVGRIVETRDPYTAGHQLKVSELATAIAREMKLTVDRIEGIRIASLIHDIGKVSIPAEILSNPIKLNEIESSLIKDHSQIGYDILKTIDFPWPVAQIIIQHHEKLDGSGYPQGLKGNKILLEAKIIGVADVVEAMSSHRPYRPTLGIDKALEEISQNRGILYDPEVVDTCLKLFREKKFKF
;
A
#
# COMPACT_ATOMS: atom_id res chain seq x y z
N MET A 1 59.57 -8.33 37.06
CA MET A 1 58.73 -7.33 36.36
C MET A 1 57.57 -8.06 35.70
N HIS A 2 56.37 -7.94 36.26
CA HIS A 2 55.14 -8.57 35.78
C HIS A 2 54.28 -7.47 35.13
N THR A 3 54.09 -7.52 33.82
CA THR A 3 53.11 -6.66 33.12
C THR A 3 51.72 -7.28 33.25
N PRO A 4 50.68 -6.56 33.73
CA PRO A 4 49.34 -7.09 33.75
C PRO A 4 48.77 -7.11 32.33
N ARG A 5 48.33 -8.29 31.87
CA ARG A 5 47.44 -8.41 30.70
C ARG A 5 46.14 -7.70 31.06
N THR A 6 45.85 -6.60 30.38
CA THR A 6 44.53 -5.96 30.37
C THR A 6 43.54 -6.94 29.76
N SER A 7 42.74 -7.61 30.60
CA SER A 7 41.53 -8.27 30.16
C SER A 7 40.51 -7.20 29.78
N LEU A 8 40.51 -6.78 28.50
CA LEU A 8 39.38 -6.05 27.94
C LEU A 8 38.14 -6.94 28.14
N SER A 9 37.28 -6.52 29.07
CA SER A 9 36.01 -7.19 29.32
C SER A 9 35.26 -7.33 28.01
N LEU A 10 34.78 -8.53 27.68
CA LEU A 10 33.95 -8.81 26.49
C LEU A 10 32.83 -7.77 26.33
N LYS A 11 32.28 -7.24 27.44
CA LYS A 11 31.28 -6.18 27.43
C LYS A 11 31.74 -4.89 26.73
N SER A 12 33.01 -4.53 26.81
CA SER A 12 33.57 -3.33 26.16
C SER A 12 33.71 -3.49 24.64
N LEU A 13 34.02 -4.70 24.15
CA LEU A 13 34.10 -4.99 22.72
C LEU A 13 32.73 -5.06 22.04
N TYR A 14 31.69 -5.57 22.73
CA TYR A 14 30.35 -5.68 22.16
C TYR A 14 29.49 -4.42 22.34
N SER A 15 29.87 -3.49 23.22
CA SER A 15 29.07 -2.27 23.50
C SER A 15 28.81 -1.40 22.27
N PRO A 16 29.79 -1.11 21.39
CA PRO A 16 29.54 -0.35 20.16
C PRO A 16 28.63 -1.09 19.17
N ILE A 17 28.75 -2.42 19.08
CA ILE A 17 27.91 -3.28 18.22
C ILE A 17 26.46 -3.28 18.72
N ILE A 18 26.25 -3.44 20.02
CA ILE A 18 24.91 -3.40 20.65
C ILE A 18 24.31 -1.99 20.52
N SER A 19 25.12 -0.94 20.69
CA SER A 19 24.72 0.45 20.47
C SER A 19 24.30 0.71 19.03
N GLY A 20 25.10 0.24 18.07
CA GLY A 20 24.80 0.34 16.63
C GLY A 20 23.52 -0.39 16.26
N ALA A 21 23.34 -1.64 16.72
CA ALA A 21 22.12 -2.41 16.47
C ALA A 21 20.86 -1.75 17.07
N LYS A 22 20.97 -1.12 18.25
CA LYS A 22 19.87 -0.32 18.83
C LYS A 22 19.59 0.93 18.00
N GLY A 23 20.63 1.59 17.48
CA GLY A 23 20.50 2.74 16.59
C GLY A 23 19.76 2.39 15.29
N LEU A 24 20.15 1.28 14.64
CA LEU A 24 19.49 0.79 13.42
C LEU A 24 18.00 0.50 13.67
N LYS A 25 17.67 -0.26 14.72
CA LYS A 25 16.28 -0.56 15.07
C LYS A 25 15.45 0.70 15.34
N ARG A 26 16.07 1.73 15.94
CA ARG A 26 15.40 3.01 16.19
C ARG A 26 15.16 3.77 14.88
N ASN A 27 16.10 3.75 13.94
CA ASN A 27 15.95 4.37 12.64
C ASN A 27 14.90 3.66 11.77
N GLU A 28 14.87 2.33 11.78
CA GLU A 28 13.83 1.53 11.12
C GLU A 28 12.44 1.89 11.67
N LYS A 29 12.30 1.90 13.01
CA LYS A 29 11.06 2.30 13.66
C LYS A 29 10.62 3.72 13.27
N LEU A 30 11.53 4.68 13.30
CA LEU A 30 11.23 6.06 12.91
C LEU A 30 10.83 6.17 11.43
N ALA A 31 11.49 5.44 10.53
CA ALA A 31 11.12 5.40 9.12
C ALA A 31 9.69 4.88 8.93
N HIS A 32 9.31 3.83 9.66
CA HIS A 32 7.95 3.30 9.62
C HIS A 32 6.93 4.30 10.15
N GLU A 33 7.21 4.94 11.30
CA GLU A 33 6.33 5.97 11.88
C GLU A 33 6.17 7.18 10.95
N LEU A 34 7.20 7.55 10.19
CA LEU A 34 7.14 8.63 9.20
C LEU A 34 6.27 8.24 8.00
N VAL A 35 6.36 7.00 7.52
CA VAL A 35 5.49 6.51 6.43
C VAL A 35 4.03 6.47 6.87
N ASP A 36 3.76 5.97 8.08
CA ASP A 36 2.41 5.96 8.66
C ASP A 36 1.87 7.40 8.82
N MET A 37 2.72 8.34 9.25
CA MET A 37 2.38 9.77 9.34
C MET A 37 2.04 10.36 7.97
N VAL A 38 2.83 10.07 6.94
CA VAL A 38 2.58 10.56 5.57
C VAL A 38 1.23 10.05 5.06
N GLY A 39 0.92 8.76 5.23
CA GLY A 39 -0.39 8.22 4.85
C GLY A 39 -1.54 8.95 5.55
N ARG A 40 -1.42 9.18 6.87
CA ARG A 40 -2.43 9.94 7.63
C ARG A 40 -2.60 11.38 7.14
N ILE A 41 -1.53 12.04 6.70
CA ILE A 41 -1.60 13.40 6.13
C ILE A 41 -2.39 13.40 4.82
N VAL A 42 -2.17 12.40 3.96
CA VAL A 42 -2.92 12.24 2.70
C VAL A 42 -4.41 12.09 2.98
N GLU A 43 -4.78 11.26 3.95
CA GLU A 43 -6.18 11.08 4.36
C GLU A 43 -6.85 12.37 4.86
N THR A 44 -6.09 13.34 5.40
CA THR A 44 -6.68 14.65 5.79
C THR A 44 -7.16 15.48 4.61
N ARG A 45 -6.66 15.20 3.40
CA ARG A 45 -7.06 15.89 2.16
C ARG A 45 -8.32 15.29 1.54
N ASP A 46 -8.59 14.02 1.83
CA ASP A 46 -9.77 13.27 1.40
C ASP A 46 -10.56 12.79 2.64
N PRO A 47 -11.53 13.58 3.12
CA PRO A 47 -12.30 13.28 4.34
C PRO A 47 -12.99 11.91 4.34
N TYR A 48 -13.10 11.25 3.17
CA TYR A 48 -13.74 9.95 3.01
C TYR A 48 -12.78 8.76 3.14
N THR A 49 -11.48 9.02 3.33
CA THR A 49 -10.44 7.98 3.36
C THR A 49 -9.84 7.77 4.75
N ALA A 50 -10.49 8.22 5.83
CA ALA A 50 -9.98 8.00 7.18
C ALA A 50 -9.76 6.50 7.48
N GLY A 51 -8.51 6.11 7.71
CA GLY A 51 -8.09 4.73 7.94
C GLY A 51 -8.12 3.84 6.69
N HIS A 52 -8.40 4.39 5.51
CA HIS A 52 -8.41 3.67 4.24
C HIS A 52 -7.06 3.05 3.96
N GLN A 53 -5.99 3.84 4.05
CA GLN A 53 -4.65 3.37 3.68
C GLN A 53 -4.18 2.26 4.61
N LEU A 54 -4.53 2.34 5.90
CA LEU A 54 -4.25 1.29 6.88
C LEU A 54 -4.98 -0.01 6.53
N LYS A 55 -6.28 0.05 6.25
CA LYS A 55 -7.08 -1.13 5.89
C LYS A 55 -6.64 -1.77 4.58
N VAL A 56 -6.29 -0.96 3.58
CA VAL A 56 -5.69 -1.45 2.32
C VAL A 56 -4.37 -2.16 2.61
N SER A 57 -3.52 -1.59 3.47
CA SER A 57 -2.27 -2.21 3.90
C SER A 57 -2.50 -3.53 4.65
N GLU A 58 -3.46 -3.59 5.55
CA GLU A 58 -3.79 -4.81 6.30
C GLU A 58 -4.23 -5.93 5.36
N LEU A 59 -5.13 -5.64 4.42
CA LEU A 59 -5.61 -6.62 3.45
C LEU A 59 -4.50 -7.01 2.45
N ALA A 60 -3.76 -6.05 1.90
CA ALA A 60 -2.66 -6.31 0.97
C ALA A 60 -1.57 -7.19 1.59
N THR A 61 -1.19 -6.92 2.84
CA THR A 61 -0.21 -7.75 3.55
C THR A 61 -0.77 -9.13 3.92
N ALA A 62 -2.06 -9.25 4.23
CA ALA A 62 -2.71 -10.54 4.44
C ALA A 62 -2.72 -11.39 3.15
N ILE A 63 -3.03 -10.79 2.00
CA ILE A 63 -2.96 -11.44 0.68
C ILE A 63 -1.52 -11.89 0.41
N ALA A 64 -0.54 -11.00 0.55
CA ALA A 64 0.86 -11.32 0.30
C ALA A 64 1.40 -12.46 1.18
N ARG A 65 1.00 -12.50 2.46
CA ARG A 65 1.32 -13.61 3.38
C ARG A 65 0.70 -14.92 2.95
N GLU A 66 -0.56 -14.90 2.53
CA GLU A 66 -1.25 -16.11 2.07
C GLU A 66 -0.66 -16.65 0.76
N MET A 67 -0.18 -15.77 -0.12
CA MET A 67 0.60 -16.09 -1.32
C MET A 67 2.04 -16.53 -1.02
N LYS A 68 2.44 -16.57 0.26
CA LYS A 68 3.78 -16.99 0.73
C LYS A 68 4.92 -16.13 0.17
N LEU A 69 4.68 -14.83 -0.02
CA LEU A 69 5.76 -13.89 -0.35
C LEU A 69 6.75 -13.77 0.80
N THR A 70 7.99 -13.36 0.48
CA THR A 70 9.02 -13.15 1.51
C THR A 70 8.63 -12.00 2.44
N VAL A 71 9.10 -12.06 3.68
CA VAL A 71 8.86 -10.99 4.68
C VAL A 71 9.30 -9.62 4.14
N ASP A 72 10.43 -9.58 3.42
CA ASP A 72 10.95 -8.37 2.79
C ASP A 72 9.99 -7.80 1.73
N ARG A 73 9.45 -8.63 0.83
CA ARG A 73 8.46 -8.18 -0.17
C ARG A 73 7.15 -7.74 0.49
N ILE A 74 6.72 -8.43 1.55
CA ILE A 74 5.52 -8.05 2.31
C ILE A 74 5.72 -6.64 2.92
N GLU A 75 6.92 -6.32 3.39
CA GLU A 75 7.22 -4.99 3.91
C GLU A 75 7.17 -3.92 2.81
N GLY A 76 7.71 -4.19 1.62
CA GLY A 76 7.56 -3.31 0.47
C GLY A 76 6.10 -3.05 0.09
N ILE A 77 5.25 -4.09 0.12
CA ILE A 77 3.80 -3.97 -0.10
C ILE A 77 3.15 -3.11 0.99
N ARG A 78 3.49 -3.35 2.26
CA ARG A 78 2.98 -2.57 3.40
C ARG A 78 3.28 -1.09 3.21
N ILE A 79 4.55 -0.74 2.98
CA ILE A 79 4.99 0.64 2.77
C ILE A 79 4.27 1.26 1.58
N ALA A 80 4.25 0.59 0.43
CA ALA A 80 3.59 1.12 -0.77
C ALA A 80 2.09 1.34 -0.57
N SER A 81 1.39 0.40 0.08
CA SER A 81 -0.05 0.51 0.35
C SER A 81 -0.41 1.65 1.31
N LEU A 82 0.45 1.94 2.29
CA LEU A 82 0.24 3.04 3.24
C LEU A 82 0.40 4.43 2.63
N ILE A 83 0.99 4.54 1.44
CA ILE A 83 1.22 5.81 0.75
C ILE A 83 0.78 5.78 -0.71
N HIS A 84 -0.02 4.79 -1.14
CA HIS A 84 -0.38 4.61 -2.55
C HIS A 84 -1.12 5.83 -3.14
N ASP A 85 -1.87 6.50 -2.28
CA ASP A 85 -2.67 7.68 -2.60
C ASP A 85 -1.93 9.01 -2.40
N ILE A 86 -0.61 9.01 -2.15
CA ILE A 86 0.16 10.24 -1.84
C ILE A 86 -0.01 11.35 -2.87
N GLY A 87 -0.27 11.02 -4.14
CA GLY A 87 -0.52 12.03 -5.17
C GLY A 87 -1.82 12.81 -5.00
N LYS A 88 -2.77 12.34 -4.19
CA LYS A 88 -4.02 13.07 -3.88
C LYS A 88 -3.75 14.41 -3.19
N VAL A 89 -2.56 14.62 -2.63
CA VAL A 89 -2.16 15.93 -2.06
C VAL A 89 -2.24 17.07 -3.05
N SER A 90 -2.11 16.80 -4.34
CA SER A 90 -2.17 17.79 -5.43
C SER A 90 -3.56 17.94 -6.04
N ILE A 91 -4.53 17.12 -5.63
CA ILE A 91 -5.91 17.18 -6.14
C ILE A 91 -6.73 18.15 -5.27
N PRO A 92 -7.54 19.05 -5.88
CA PRO A 92 -8.43 19.93 -5.14
C PRO A 92 -9.39 19.16 -4.22
N ALA A 93 -9.54 19.64 -2.99
CA ALA A 93 -10.39 19.00 -1.99
C ALA A 93 -11.86 18.97 -2.42
N GLU A 94 -12.31 19.97 -3.17
CA GLU A 94 -13.66 20.07 -3.74
C GLU A 94 -13.95 18.93 -4.71
N ILE A 95 -12.94 18.46 -5.45
CA ILE A 95 -13.06 17.32 -6.38
C ILE A 95 -13.07 16.00 -5.60
N LEU A 96 -12.16 15.83 -4.63
CA LEU A 96 -12.09 14.63 -3.79
C LEU A 96 -13.36 14.45 -2.94
N SER A 97 -13.91 15.58 -2.47
CA SER A 97 -15.08 15.61 -1.60
C SER A 97 -16.43 15.61 -2.33
N ASN A 98 -16.45 15.62 -3.67
CA ASN A 98 -17.68 15.80 -4.45
C ASN A 98 -18.66 14.61 -4.26
N PRO A 99 -19.87 14.83 -3.73
CA PRO A 99 -20.85 13.77 -3.52
C PRO A 99 -21.63 13.39 -4.79
N ILE A 100 -21.45 14.15 -5.88
CA ILE A 100 -22.12 13.94 -7.18
C ILE A 100 -21.18 13.18 -8.11
N LYS A 101 -21.75 12.52 -9.12
CA LYS A 101 -20.97 11.91 -10.20
C LYS A 101 -20.04 12.96 -10.84
N LEU A 102 -18.75 12.69 -10.76
CA LEU A 102 -17.71 13.50 -11.38
C LEU A 102 -17.88 13.53 -12.90
N ASN A 103 -17.61 14.67 -13.50
CA ASN A 103 -17.46 14.77 -14.94
C ASN A 103 -16.14 14.14 -15.41
N GLU A 104 -15.94 14.05 -16.73
CA GLU A 104 -14.76 13.41 -17.32
C GLU A 104 -13.45 14.12 -16.94
N ILE A 105 -13.46 15.45 -16.87
CA ILE A 105 -12.29 16.27 -16.52
C ILE A 105 -11.91 16.04 -15.05
N GLU A 106 -12.89 16.11 -14.14
CA GLU A 106 -12.69 15.83 -12.71
C GLU A 106 -12.19 14.40 -12.49
N SER A 107 -12.77 13.43 -13.20
CA SER A 107 -12.32 12.04 -13.14
C SER A 107 -10.87 11.89 -13.64
N SER A 108 -10.49 12.61 -14.69
CA SER A 108 -9.10 12.62 -15.19
C SER A 108 -8.14 13.20 -14.15
N LEU A 109 -8.51 14.31 -13.51
CA LEU A 109 -7.68 14.92 -12.46
C LEU A 109 -7.47 13.96 -11.29
N ILE A 110 -8.49 13.23 -10.85
CA ILE A 110 -8.29 12.21 -9.81
C ILE A 110 -7.31 11.13 -10.28
N LYS A 111 -7.42 10.63 -11.52
CA LYS A 111 -6.52 9.59 -12.03
C LYS A 111 -5.05 10.02 -12.04
N ASP A 112 -4.78 11.31 -12.16
CA ASP A 112 -3.42 11.85 -12.15
C ASP A 112 -2.69 11.61 -10.82
N HIS A 113 -3.39 11.29 -9.72
CA HIS A 113 -2.74 11.03 -8.43
C HIS A 113 -1.70 9.89 -8.51
N SER A 114 -1.89 8.89 -9.37
CA SER A 114 -0.93 7.79 -9.49
C SER A 114 0.39 8.27 -10.12
N GLN A 115 0.30 9.14 -11.15
CA GLN A 115 1.47 9.75 -11.78
C GLN A 115 2.15 10.76 -10.83
N ILE A 116 1.37 11.59 -10.14
CA ILE A 116 1.90 12.54 -9.16
C ILE A 116 2.60 11.80 -8.01
N GLY A 117 2.00 10.71 -7.52
CA GLY A 117 2.60 9.88 -6.47
C GLY A 117 3.93 9.26 -6.91
N TYR A 118 4.01 8.79 -8.16
CA TYR A 118 5.28 8.37 -8.75
C TYR A 118 6.31 9.50 -8.78
N ASP A 119 5.92 10.70 -9.23
CA ASP A 119 6.82 11.84 -9.36
C ASP A 119 7.36 12.32 -8.00
N ILE A 120 6.56 12.22 -6.94
CA ILE A 120 6.98 12.49 -5.56
C ILE A 120 8.01 11.43 -5.10
N LEU A 121 7.73 10.15 -5.33
CA LEU A 121 8.48 9.06 -4.69
C LEU A 121 9.67 8.55 -5.50
N LYS A 122 9.75 8.81 -6.82
CA LYS A 122 10.83 8.31 -7.70
C LYS A 122 12.23 8.79 -7.33
N THR A 123 12.33 9.83 -6.49
CA THR A 123 13.60 10.39 -6.01
C THR A 123 14.06 9.79 -4.69
N ILE A 124 13.22 9.01 -4.03
CA ILE A 124 13.51 8.37 -2.74
C ILE A 124 14.09 6.97 -3.00
N ASP A 125 15.23 6.68 -2.39
CA ASP A 125 15.91 5.39 -2.49
C ASP A 125 15.29 4.37 -1.53
N PHE A 126 14.09 3.89 -1.88
CA PHE A 126 13.47 2.77 -1.17
C PHE A 126 14.18 1.46 -1.55
N PRO A 127 14.31 0.51 -0.61
CA PRO A 127 14.82 -0.84 -0.93
C PRO A 127 13.85 -1.64 -1.82
N TRP A 128 12.63 -1.15 -2.04
CA TRP A 128 11.60 -1.75 -2.87
C TRP A 128 11.16 -0.77 -3.97
N PRO A 129 10.56 -1.24 -5.08
CA PRO A 129 10.16 -0.40 -6.21
C PRO A 129 8.86 0.39 -5.91
N VAL A 130 8.79 1.10 -4.77
CA VAL A 130 7.58 1.75 -4.25
C VAL A 130 6.95 2.71 -5.27
N ALA A 131 7.75 3.57 -5.92
CA ALA A 131 7.22 4.47 -6.95
C ALA A 131 6.56 3.71 -8.11
N GLN A 132 7.16 2.61 -8.57
CA GLN A 132 6.59 1.78 -9.65
C GLN A 132 5.33 1.02 -9.20
N ILE A 133 5.28 0.60 -7.94
CA ILE A 133 4.07 -0.01 -7.39
C ILE A 133 2.92 1.00 -7.43
N ILE A 134 3.21 2.25 -7.06
CA ILE A 134 2.23 3.33 -6.95
C ILE A 134 1.76 3.85 -8.30
N ILE A 135 2.62 3.96 -9.32
CA ILE A 135 2.11 4.33 -10.64
C ILE A 135 1.19 3.24 -11.23
N GLN A 136 1.37 1.98 -10.82
CA GLN A 136 0.70 0.83 -11.41
C GLN A 136 -0.53 0.32 -10.64
N HIS A 137 -0.82 0.82 -9.45
CA HIS A 137 -1.85 0.20 -8.58
C HIS A 137 -3.29 0.28 -9.14
N HIS A 138 -3.53 1.15 -10.13
CA HIS A 138 -4.78 1.23 -10.88
C HIS A 138 -4.70 0.64 -12.30
N GLU A 139 -3.59 0.00 -12.65
CA GLU A 139 -3.49 -0.77 -13.89
C GLU A 139 -4.35 -2.03 -13.80
N LYS A 140 -4.90 -2.44 -14.95
CA LYS A 140 -5.80 -3.59 -15.07
C LYS A 140 -5.24 -4.56 -16.08
N LEU A 141 -5.45 -5.87 -15.88
CA LEU A 141 -4.80 -6.88 -16.72
C LEU A 141 -5.08 -6.73 -18.22
N ASP A 142 -6.27 -6.24 -18.59
CA ASP A 142 -6.70 -6.00 -19.98
C ASP A 142 -6.12 -4.71 -20.60
N GLY A 143 -5.51 -3.84 -19.79
CA GLY A 143 -4.99 -2.52 -20.16
C GLY A 143 -6.02 -1.39 -20.18
N SER A 144 -7.21 -1.61 -19.61
CA SER A 144 -8.21 -0.55 -19.38
C SER A 144 -7.89 0.34 -18.16
N GLY A 145 -6.84 -0.01 -17.42
CA GLY A 145 -6.32 0.76 -16.29
C GLY A 145 -5.56 2.02 -16.71
N TYR A 146 -5.00 2.70 -15.72
CA TYR A 146 -4.28 3.97 -15.89
C TYR A 146 -3.08 4.02 -14.94
N PRO A 147 -2.09 4.92 -15.18
CA PRO A 147 -2.01 5.89 -16.27
C PRO A 147 -1.33 5.38 -17.56
N GLN A 148 -0.70 4.21 -17.54
CA GLN A 148 0.13 3.72 -18.65
C GLN A 148 -0.58 2.67 -19.52
N GLY A 149 -1.69 2.09 -19.07
CA GLY A 149 -2.43 1.06 -19.81
C GLY A 149 -1.63 -0.25 -19.92
N LEU A 150 -0.89 -0.59 -18.86
CA LEU A 150 -0.11 -1.82 -18.78
C LEU A 150 -1.02 -3.04 -18.81
N LYS A 151 -0.47 -4.17 -19.28
CA LYS A 151 -1.23 -5.42 -19.43
C LYS A 151 -0.52 -6.59 -18.76
N GLY A 152 -1.31 -7.50 -18.19
CA GLY A 152 -0.84 -8.82 -17.76
C GLY A 152 0.38 -8.79 -16.85
N ASN A 153 1.50 -9.29 -17.36
CA ASN A 153 2.77 -9.42 -16.64
C ASN A 153 3.63 -8.15 -16.61
N LYS A 154 3.22 -7.08 -17.31
CA LYS A 154 3.90 -5.77 -17.24
C LYS A 154 3.58 -5.03 -15.94
N ILE A 155 2.52 -5.43 -15.25
CA ILE A 155 2.10 -4.89 -13.96
C ILE A 155 2.79 -5.70 -12.84
N LEU A 156 3.46 -5.01 -11.93
CA LEU A 156 4.09 -5.62 -10.75
C LEU A 156 3.06 -6.39 -9.91
N LEU A 157 3.48 -7.51 -9.33
CA LEU A 157 2.61 -8.32 -8.47
C LEU A 157 2.14 -7.51 -7.26
N GLU A 158 3.03 -6.73 -6.67
CA GLU A 158 2.77 -5.84 -5.55
C GLU A 158 1.66 -4.82 -5.90
N ALA A 159 1.69 -4.25 -7.11
CA ALA A 159 0.67 -3.32 -7.58
C ALA A 159 -0.69 -4.02 -7.78
N LYS A 160 -0.68 -5.25 -8.32
CA LYS A 160 -1.91 -6.06 -8.46
C LYS A 160 -2.53 -6.40 -7.11
N ILE A 161 -1.71 -6.72 -6.11
CA ILE A 161 -2.17 -6.98 -4.73
C ILE A 161 -2.82 -5.73 -4.13
N ILE A 162 -2.16 -4.57 -4.25
CA ILE A 162 -2.69 -3.31 -3.75
C ILE A 162 -3.96 -2.91 -4.47
N GLY A 163 -4.02 -3.03 -5.80
CA GLY A 163 -5.21 -2.70 -6.59
C GLY A 163 -6.44 -3.53 -6.20
N VAL A 164 -6.28 -4.83 -5.93
CA VAL A 164 -7.37 -5.66 -5.41
C VAL A 164 -7.76 -5.25 -3.99
N ALA A 165 -6.79 -5.01 -3.10
CA ALA A 165 -7.07 -4.60 -1.74
C ALA A 165 -7.79 -3.24 -1.66
N ASP A 166 -7.37 -2.28 -2.49
CA ASP A 166 -7.97 -0.95 -2.64
C ASP A 166 -9.43 -1.04 -3.09
N VAL A 167 -9.72 -1.78 -4.16
CA VAL A 167 -11.11 -1.98 -4.64
C VAL A 167 -11.99 -2.58 -3.55
N VAL A 168 -11.50 -3.60 -2.82
CA VAL A 168 -12.27 -4.26 -1.78
C VAL A 168 -12.56 -3.33 -0.61
N GLU A 169 -11.55 -2.59 -0.13
CA GLU A 169 -11.72 -1.62 0.94
C GLU A 169 -12.68 -0.51 0.49
N ALA A 170 -12.43 0.11 -0.67
CA ALA A 170 -13.17 1.27 -1.14
C ALA A 170 -14.66 0.99 -1.38
N MET A 171 -15.01 -0.24 -1.78
CA MET A 171 -16.40 -0.68 -1.97
C MET A 171 -17.10 -1.11 -0.67
N SER A 172 -16.35 -1.66 0.29
CA SER A 172 -16.90 -2.17 1.55
C SER A 172 -16.99 -1.10 2.64
N SER A 173 -16.20 -0.03 2.55
CA SER A 173 -16.24 1.08 3.49
C SER A 173 -17.46 1.99 3.28
N HIS A 174 -18.05 2.44 4.40
CA HIS A 174 -19.13 3.40 4.38
C HIS A 174 -18.58 4.81 4.14
N ARG A 175 -19.10 5.53 3.15
CA ARG A 175 -18.77 6.94 2.91
C ARG A 175 -20.02 7.80 3.15
N PRO A 176 -19.91 9.02 3.71
CA PRO A 176 -21.05 9.87 4.08
C PRO A 176 -22.12 10.08 2.99
N TYR A 177 -21.75 9.97 1.71
CA TYR A 177 -22.65 10.13 0.55
C TYR A 177 -22.79 8.87 -0.32
N ARG A 178 -22.14 7.76 0.06
CA ARG A 178 -22.23 6.48 -0.62
C ARG A 178 -22.42 5.39 0.43
N PRO A 179 -23.66 4.92 0.66
CA PRO A 179 -23.88 3.79 1.54
C PRO A 179 -23.00 2.62 1.09
N THR A 180 -22.37 1.95 2.05
CA THR A 180 -21.52 0.79 1.76
C THR A 180 -22.30 -0.21 0.91
N LEU A 181 -21.67 -0.71 -0.15
CA LEU A 181 -22.23 -1.82 -0.92
C LEU A 181 -22.11 -3.14 -0.13
N GLY A 182 -21.32 -3.13 0.95
CA GLY A 182 -21.02 -4.28 1.78
C GLY A 182 -19.84 -5.08 1.23
N ILE A 183 -19.24 -5.87 2.13
CA ILE A 183 -18.12 -6.74 1.76
C ILE A 183 -18.53 -7.75 0.68
N ASP A 184 -19.76 -8.25 0.69
CA ASP A 184 -20.23 -9.23 -0.29
C ASP A 184 -20.21 -8.67 -1.73
N LYS A 185 -20.58 -7.40 -1.91
CA LYS A 185 -20.53 -6.74 -3.22
C LYS A 185 -19.11 -6.45 -3.67
N ALA A 186 -18.23 -6.11 -2.73
CA ALA A 186 -16.81 -5.94 -3.01
C ALA A 186 -16.16 -7.26 -3.48
N LEU A 187 -16.48 -8.38 -2.81
CA LEU A 187 -16.01 -9.71 -3.21
C LEU A 187 -16.64 -10.19 -4.52
N GLU A 188 -17.89 -9.83 -4.80
CA GLU A 188 -18.56 -10.09 -6.08
C GLU A 188 -17.86 -9.35 -7.24
N GLU A 189 -17.54 -8.06 -7.08
CA GLU A 189 -16.83 -7.25 -8.08
C GLU A 189 -15.51 -7.89 -8.51
N ILE A 190 -14.65 -8.23 -7.55
CA ILE A 190 -13.34 -8.83 -7.87
C ILE A 190 -13.48 -10.24 -8.46
N SER A 191 -14.52 -10.98 -8.04
CA SER A 191 -14.80 -12.32 -8.56
C SER A 191 -15.30 -12.30 -10.00
N GLN A 192 -16.19 -11.36 -10.35
CA GLN A 192 -16.72 -11.22 -11.71
C GLN A 192 -15.65 -10.77 -12.71
N ASN A 193 -14.71 -9.94 -12.25
CA ASN A 193 -13.63 -9.39 -13.07
C ASN A 193 -12.30 -10.15 -12.95
N ARG A 194 -12.30 -11.32 -12.30
CA ARG A 194 -11.13 -12.19 -12.14
C ARG A 194 -10.56 -12.63 -13.48
N GLY A 195 -9.27 -12.38 -13.71
CA GLY A 195 -8.58 -12.71 -14.96
C GLY A 195 -8.88 -11.77 -16.14
N ILE A 196 -9.76 -10.79 -15.94
CA ILE A 196 -10.06 -9.73 -16.93
C ILE A 196 -9.43 -8.43 -16.47
N LEU A 197 -9.82 -7.93 -15.30
CA LEU A 197 -9.26 -6.71 -14.71
C LEU A 197 -8.21 -7.03 -13.64
N TYR A 198 -8.44 -8.08 -12.86
CA TYR A 198 -7.64 -8.41 -11.68
C TYR A 198 -6.91 -9.74 -11.83
N ASP A 199 -5.75 -9.84 -11.18
CA ASP A 199 -4.94 -11.05 -11.20
C ASP A 199 -5.67 -12.24 -10.56
N PRO A 200 -5.83 -13.38 -11.29
CA PRO A 200 -6.53 -14.56 -10.79
C PRO A 200 -6.05 -15.05 -9.43
N GLU A 201 -4.74 -15.10 -9.23
CA GLU A 201 -4.15 -15.64 -8.00
C GLU A 201 -4.37 -14.70 -6.81
N VAL A 202 -4.27 -13.39 -7.05
CA VAL A 202 -4.54 -12.35 -6.05
C VAL A 202 -6.02 -12.37 -5.63
N VAL A 203 -6.94 -12.47 -6.61
CA VAL A 203 -8.39 -12.54 -6.33
C VAL A 203 -8.72 -13.80 -5.54
N ASP A 204 -8.26 -14.97 -5.97
CA ASP A 204 -8.53 -16.23 -5.27
C ASP A 204 -8.04 -16.18 -3.82
N THR A 205 -6.85 -15.62 -3.62
CA THR A 205 -6.27 -15.42 -2.30
C THR A 205 -7.13 -14.49 -1.44
N CYS A 206 -7.58 -13.35 -1.99
CA CYS A 206 -8.46 -12.41 -1.30
C CYS A 206 -9.78 -13.07 -0.91
N LEU A 207 -10.42 -13.80 -1.83
CA LEU A 207 -11.67 -14.52 -1.58
C LEU A 207 -11.49 -15.56 -0.47
N LYS A 208 -10.39 -16.31 -0.49
CA LYS A 208 -10.04 -17.29 0.55
C LYS A 208 -9.89 -16.65 1.93
N LEU A 209 -9.24 -15.49 2.00
CA LEU A 209 -9.06 -14.77 3.27
C LEU A 209 -10.39 -14.42 3.92
N PHE A 210 -11.35 -13.89 3.15
CA PHE A 210 -12.66 -13.53 3.68
C PHE A 210 -13.56 -14.74 3.95
N ARG A 211 -13.63 -15.70 3.03
CA ARG A 211 -14.59 -16.82 3.10
C ARG A 211 -14.15 -17.94 4.04
N GLU A 212 -12.87 -18.27 4.05
CA GLU A 212 -12.35 -19.42 4.81
C GLU A 212 -11.63 -18.96 6.08
N LYS A 213 -10.77 -17.94 5.96
CA LYS A 213 -9.95 -17.44 7.08
C LYS A 213 -10.64 -16.37 7.92
N LYS A 214 -11.87 -15.98 7.54
CA LYS A 214 -12.70 -15.02 8.26
C LYS A 214 -11.98 -13.69 8.53
N PHE A 215 -11.18 -13.23 7.56
CA PHE A 215 -10.54 -11.91 7.61
C PHE A 215 -11.60 -10.83 7.83
N LYS A 216 -11.25 -9.84 8.65
CA LYS A 216 -12.05 -8.64 8.94
C LYS A 216 -11.11 -7.45 9.00
N PHE A 217 -11.60 -6.30 8.56
CA PHE A 217 -11.01 -5.00 8.86
C PHE A 217 -11.18 -4.66 10.35
#